data_AF-A0A5N5TEQ2-F1
#
_entry.id   AF-A0A5N5TEQ2-F1
#
_cell.length_a   1.000
_cell.length_b   1.000
_cell.length_c   1.000
_cell.angle_alpha   90.00
_cell.angle_beta   90.00
_cell.angle_gamma   90.00
#
_symmetry.space_group_name_H-M   'P 1'
#
loop_
_entity.id
_entity.type
_entity.pdbx_description
1 polymer ?
#
loop_
_entity_poly.entity_id
_entity_poly.type
_entity_poly.pdbx_seq_one_letter_code
_entity_poly.pdbx_strand_id
1 'polypeptide(L)'
;MWSGGTHERSFTSASARAVAAAAARRRSAGVGFLSPGAKRSPFSGGGRSTPLNRSLQTSQIVESGSGQYNIESYGSSLPALVMEVLKFADRNAELSAVLAPSGWAWLVAGRRLLIWKYRLEGSKRIANHQFRELTLPPSDLAHRAQLVSVFSQGEGQVPSCVAVSPEGFVRFWPNISHEGSYYEISTDLQV
;
A
#
# COMPACT_ATOMS: atom_id res chain seq x y z
N MET A 1 -12.58 38.34 36.98
CA MET A 1 -13.90 37.74 36.71
C MET A 1 -13.77 37.06 35.34
N TRP A 2 -13.31 35.79 35.28
CA TRP A 2 -14.10 34.54 35.09
C TRP A 2 -15.03 34.66 33.87
N SER A 3 -15.08 33.82 32.85
CA SER A 3 -14.63 32.44 32.56
C SER A 3 -14.47 32.34 31.02
N GLY A 4 -13.64 31.49 30.42
CA GLY A 4 -13.72 30.03 30.43
C GLY A 4 -14.76 29.54 29.40
N GLY A 5 -14.30 28.96 28.28
CA GLY A 5 -15.18 28.47 27.22
C GLY A 5 -14.44 27.68 26.14
N THR A 6 -13.92 26.51 26.52
CA THR A 6 -13.47 25.44 25.62
C THR A 6 -14.66 24.88 24.83
N HIS A 7 -14.58 24.84 23.50
CA HIS A 7 -15.50 24.05 22.67
C HIS A 7 -14.75 22.93 21.95
N GLU A 8 -14.74 21.81 22.67
CA GLU A 8 -15.05 20.43 22.27
C GLU A 8 -14.89 20.01 20.79
N ARG A 9 -14.06 18.99 20.62
CA ARG A 9 -13.94 18.13 19.45
C ARG A 9 -15.18 17.24 19.35
N SER A 10 -15.81 17.17 18.18
CA SER A 10 -16.81 16.13 17.90
C SER A 10 -16.34 15.28 16.73
N PHE A 11 -15.88 14.08 17.06
CA PHE A 11 -15.72 12.97 16.12
C PHE A 11 -17.09 12.31 15.95
N THR A 12 -17.65 12.36 14.75
CA THR A 12 -18.86 11.58 14.43
C THR A 12 -18.45 10.28 13.76
N SER A 13 -18.40 9.21 14.55
CA SER A 13 -18.40 7.82 14.11
C SER A 13 -19.84 7.36 13.90
N ALA A 14 -20.13 6.72 12.76
CA ALA A 14 -21.38 6.03 12.49
C ALA A 14 -21.09 4.86 11.54
N SER A 15 -21.73 3.70 11.60
CA SER A 15 -22.43 2.97 12.66
C SER A 15 -22.48 1.52 12.17
N ALA A 16 -22.30 0.55 13.05
CA ALA A 16 -22.37 -0.86 12.75
C ALA A 16 -23.80 -1.30 12.35
N ARG A 17 -23.90 -2.24 11.42
CA ARG A 17 -25.07 -3.11 11.29
C ARG A 17 -24.61 -4.57 11.39
N ALA A 18 -24.90 -5.16 12.53
CA ALA A 18 -24.85 -6.60 12.76
C ALA A 18 -26.18 -7.21 12.31
N VAL A 19 -26.12 -8.36 11.64
CA VAL A 19 -27.26 -9.27 11.48
C VAL A 19 -26.89 -10.57 12.20
N ALA A 20 -27.71 -10.92 13.18
CA ALA A 20 -27.60 -12.15 13.96
C ALA A 20 -28.75 -13.10 13.59
N ALA A 21 -28.43 -14.40 13.49
CA ALA A 21 -29.33 -15.53 13.75
C ALA A 21 -28.43 -16.77 13.94
N ALA A 22 -28.26 -17.29 15.17
CA ALA A 22 -29.04 -18.36 15.81
C ALA A 22 -28.88 -19.73 15.10
N ALA A 23 -28.74 -20.90 15.71
CA ALA A 23 -28.45 -21.40 17.06
C ALA A 23 -28.55 -22.93 16.92
N ALA A 24 -27.64 -23.73 17.51
CA ALA A 24 -27.99 -25.08 18.00
C ALA A 24 -26.87 -25.67 18.85
N ARG A 25 -27.18 -25.85 20.13
CA ARG A 25 -26.46 -26.61 21.15
C ARG A 25 -26.57 -28.11 20.88
N ARG A 26 -25.56 -28.90 21.27
CA ARG A 26 -25.75 -30.13 22.08
C ARG A 26 -24.61 -30.32 23.08
N ARG A 27 -25.00 -30.77 24.28
CA ARG A 27 -24.22 -30.96 25.51
C ARG A 27 -23.88 -32.45 25.71
N SER A 28 -22.76 -32.72 26.40
CA SER A 28 -22.58 -33.84 27.36
C SER A 28 -21.25 -33.60 28.09
N ALA A 29 -21.24 -33.21 29.39
CA ALA A 29 -21.09 -34.08 30.58
C ALA A 29 -19.80 -34.93 30.51
N GLY A 30 -18.76 -34.83 31.34
CA GLY A 30 -18.56 -34.18 32.63
C GLY A 30 -18.27 -35.22 33.71
N VAL A 31 -17.01 -35.62 33.94
CA VAL A 31 -16.51 -36.30 35.17
C VAL A 31 -14.98 -36.11 35.31
N GLY A 32 -14.54 -35.53 36.45
CA GLY A 32 -13.30 -35.71 37.26
C GLY A 32 -11.91 -35.85 36.57
N PHE A 33 -10.74 -35.66 37.19
CA PHE A 33 -10.29 -35.51 38.58
C PHE A 33 -8.87 -34.85 38.56
N LEU A 34 -8.54 -34.13 39.65
CA LEU A 34 -7.25 -33.94 40.35
C LEU A 34 -5.87 -34.15 39.62
N SER A 35 -5.00 -33.13 39.73
CA SER A 35 -3.52 -33.11 39.53
C SER A 35 -2.77 -34.12 40.45
N PRO A 36 -1.40 -34.27 40.46
CA PRO A 36 -0.31 -33.62 39.72
C PRO A 36 0.80 -34.60 39.20
N GLY A 37 1.78 -34.12 38.42
CA GLY A 37 2.98 -34.94 38.14
C GLY A 37 3.97 -34.35 37.14
N ALA A 38 5.12 -33.90 37.64
CA ALA A 38 6.29 -33.49 36.88
C ALA A 38 6.96 -34.66 36.15
N LYS A 39 7.41 -34.46 34.91
CA LYS A 39 8.65 -35.05 34.36
C LYS A 39 9.29 -34.12 33.33
N ARG A 40 10.49 -33.65 33.68
CA ARG A 40 11.49 -33.08 32.76
C ARG A 40 11.93 -34.19 31.78
N SER A 41 12.04 -33.88 30.49
CA SER A 41 12.82 -34.68 29.53
C SER A 41 13.91 -33.79 28.89
N PRO A 42 15.17 -34.25 28.85
CA PRO A 42 16.25 -33.56 28.16
C PRO A 42 16.58 -34.30 26.88
N PHE A 43 16.31 -33.73 25.71
CA PHE A 43 17.04 -34.08 24.49
C PHE A 43 17.21 -32.85 23.59
N SER A 44 18.49 -32.53 23.44
CA SER A 44 19.11 -31.63 22.48
C SER A 44 19.02 -32.16 21.04
N GLY A 45 18.93 -31.23 20.09
CA GLY A 45 19.45 -31.43 18.73
C GLY A 45 18.45 -31.22 17.61
N GLY A 46 18.73 -30.25 16.73
CA GLY A 46 18.10 -30.17 15.41
C GLY A 46 17.52 -28.81 15.07
N GLY A 47 18.38 -27.79 14.97
CA GLY A 47 18.03 -26.55 14.27
C GLY A 47 17.68 -26.87 12.82
N ARG A 48 16.38 -26.86 12.51
CA ARG A 48 15.89 -26.94 11.13
C ARG A 48 15.49 -25.53 10.71
N SER A 49 16.42 -24.95 9.96
CA SER A 49 16.31 -23.69 9.24
C SER A 49 14.93 -23.53 8.60
N THR A 50 14.28 -22.42 8.93
CA THR A 50 13.25 -21.83 8.09
C THR A 50 13.91 -21.45 6.76
N PRO A 51 13.37 -21.82 5.59
CA PRO A 51 13.86 -21.27 4.33
C PRO A 51 13.49 -19.79 4.32
N LEU A 52 14.47 -18.95 4.66
CA LEU A 52 14.47 -17.54 4.32
C LEU A 52 14.32 -17.47 2.80
N ASN A 53 13.17 -16.95 2.37
CA ASN A 53 12.87 -16.60 0.99
C ASN A 53 13.91 -15.56 0.52
N ARG A 54 15.08 -16.06 0.10
CA ARG A 54 16.18 -15.27 -0.40
C ARG A 54 15.83 -14.88 -1.84
N SER A 55 15.17 -13.74 -1.94
CA SER A 55 15.58 -12.65 -2.83
C SER A 55 15.92 -13.09 -4.27
N LEU A 56 14.92 -13.00 -5.14
CA LEU A 56 15.11 -12.79 -6.59
C LEU A 56 15.69 -11.38 -6.82
N GLN A 57 16.93 -11.15 -6.36
CA GLN A 57 17.74 -10.02 -6.79
C GLN A 57 18.47 -10.44 -8.07
N THR A 58 17.73 -10.48 -9.17
CA THR A 58 18.34 -10.58 -10.48
C THR A 58 18.75 -9.17 -10.89
N SER A 59 19.92 -8.71 -10.43
CA SER A 59 20.61 -7.58 -11.05
C SER A 59 21.06 -8.05 -12.43
N GLN A 60 20.21 -7.92 -13.44
CA GLN A 60 20.63 -8.11 -14.83
C GLN A 60 21.28 -6.82 -15.28
N ILE A 61 22.59 -6.87 -15.50
CA ILE A 61 23.25 -5.90 -16.37
C ILE A 61 22.63 -6.13 -17.74
N VAL A 62 21.78 -5.19 -18.18
CA VAL A 62 20.96 -5.36 -19.39
C VAL A 62 21.81 -5.12 -20.64
N GLU A 63 22.84 -4.27 -20.55
CA GLU A 63 23.82 -4.06 -21.61
C GLU A 63 25.02 -3.28 -21.07
N SER A 64 26.24 -3.77 -21.32
CA SER A 64 27.43 -2.94 -21.16
C SER A 64 27.51 -1.99 -22.35
N GLY A 65 26.84 -0.84 -22.23
CA GLY A 65 26.86 0.21 -23.22
C GLY A 65 28.29 0.61 -23.55
N SER A 66 28.57 0.78 -24.85
CA SER A 66 29.85 1.19 -25.40
C SER A 66 30.53 2.31 -24.58
N GLY A 67 31.52 1.92 -23.78
CA GLY A 67 32.63 2.76 -23.31
C GLY A 67 32.45 3.63 -22.06
N GLN A 68 31.25 4.11 -21.69
CA GLN A 68 31.09 5.06 -20.55
C GLN A 68 29.80 4.94 -19.72
N TYR A 69 28.80 4.16 -20.12
CA TYR A 69 27.52 4.06 -19.39
C TYR A 69 27.16 2.61 -19.09
N ASN A 70 26.77 2.34 -17.84
CA ASN A 70 26.25 1.04 -17.44
C ASN A 70 24.72 1.12 -17.33
N ILE A 71 24.02 0.18 -17.98
CA ILE A 71 22.57 0.04 -17.86
C ILE A 71 22.31 -1.08 -16.85
N GLU A 72 21.80 -0.70 -15.68
CA GLU A 72 21.49 -1.62 -14.59
C GLU A 72 20.10 -1.40 -14.02
N SER A 73 19.58 -2.43 -13.35
CA SER A 73 18.33 -2.32 -12.60
C SER A 73 18.48 -1.31 -11.46
N TYR A 74 17.56 -0.36 -11.38
CA TYR A 74 17.61 0.71 -10.39
C TYR A 74 16.53 0.56 -9.31
N GLY A 75 16.93 0.67 -8.04
CA GLY A 75 16.04 0.61 -6.88
C GLY A 75 15.67 -0.82 -6.45
N SER A 76 14.64 -0.92 -5.62
CA SER A 76 14.07 -2.20 -5.19
C SER A 76 13.26 -2.86 -6.30
N SER A 77 13.12 -4.19 -6.24
CA SER A 77 12.28 -4.96 -7.18
C SER A 77 10.86 -4.39 -7.26
N LEU A 78 10.30 -4.36 -8.47
CA LEU A 78 8.92 -3.93 -8.68
C LEU A 78 7.94 -4.83 -7.90
N PRO A 79 6.88 -4.26 -7.31
CA PRO A 79 5.80 -5.05 -6.73
C PRO A 79 5.18 -6.00 -7.77
N ALA A 80 4.77 -7.20 -7.34
CA ALA A 80 4.21 -8.22 -8.24
C ALA A 80 3.06 -7.68 -9.09
N LEU A 81 2.16 -6.87 -8.50
CA LEU A 81 1.03 -6.29 -9.21
C LEU A 81 1.46 -5.28 -10.28
N VAL A 82 2.52 -4.50 -10.03
CA VAL A 82 3.10 -3.60 -11.04
C VAL A 82 3.69 -4.42 -12.18
N MET A 83 4.43 -5.49 -11.87
CA MET A 83 4.96 -6.38 -12.90
C MET A 83 3.87 -7.06 -13.71
N GLU A 84 2.80 -7.52 -13.08
CA GLU A 84 1.66 -8.15 -13.76
C GLU A 84 1.00 -7.17 -14.72
N VAL A 85 0.71 -5.95 -14.26
CA VAL A 85 0.14 -4.90 -15.12
C VAL A 85 1.06 -4.61 -16.30
N LEU A 86 2.37 -4.49 -16.08
CA LEU A 86 3.33 -4.26 -17.17
C LEU A 86 3.43 -5.44 -18.15
N LYS A 87 3.28 -6.68 -17.66
CA LYS A 87 3.38 -7.90 -18.49
C LYS A 87 2.11 -8.17 -19.31
N PHE A 88 0.95 -7.88 -18.73
CA PHE A 88 -0.34 -8.20 -19.31
C PHE A 88 -1.08 -6.98 -19.86
N ALA A 89 -0.43 -5.82 -19.93
CA ALA A 89 -1.00 -4.67 -20.59
C ALA A 89 -1.24 -4.97 -22.07
N ASP A 90 -2.47 -4.71 -22.51
CA ASP A 90 -2.81 -4.76 -23.93
C ASP A 90 -1.95 -3.76 -24.72
N ARG A 91 -1.71 -4.04 -26.00
CA ARG A 91 -0.93 -3.15 -26.87
C ARG A 91 -1.52 -1.74 -27.00
N ASN A 92 -2.80 -1.59 -26.69
CA ASN A 92 -3.53 -0.33 -26.74
C ASN A 92 -3.79 0.28 -25.35
N ALA A 93 -3.29 -0.34 -24.28
CA ALA A 93 -3.45 0.19 -22.93
C ALA A 93 -2.52 1.39 -22.73
N GLU A 94 -3.10 2.54 -22.41
CA GLU A 94 -2.31 3.70 -22.00
C GLU A 94 -1.76 3.49 -20.58
N LEU A 95 -0.46 3.22 -20.52
CA LEU A 95 0.30 3.16 -19.28
C LEU A 95 1.18 4.41 -19.17
N SER A 96 1.22 4.99 -17.98
CA SER A 96 2.15 6.07 -17.67
C SER A 96 2.67 5.93 -16.25
N ALA A 97 3.96 6.21 -16.06
CA ALA A 97 4.60 6.09 -14.76
C ALA A 97 5.50 7.29 -14.48
N VAL A 98 5.68 7.57 -13.19
CA VAL A 98 6.60 8.61 -12.70
C VAL A 98 7.46 8.01 -11.59
N LEU A 99 8.75 8.30 -11.64
CA LEU A 99 9.69 8.09 -10.53
C LEU A 99 10.01 9.44 -9.91
N ALA A 100 9.58 9.65 -8.67
CA ALA A 100 9.84 10.88 -7.95
C ALA A 100 11.20 10.80 -7.21
N PRO A 101 11.96 11.91 -7.16
CA PRO A 101 13.21 11.98 -6.38
C PRO A 101 13.07 11.62 -4.90
N SER A 102 11.85 11.70 -4.35
CA SER A 102 11.49 11.31 -2.97
C SER A 102 11.56 9.79 -2.71
N GLY A 103 11.92 8.99 -3.71
CA GLY A 103 12.01 7.54 -3.60
C GLY A 103 10.67 6.81 -3.76
N TRP A 104 9.60 7.55 -4.09
CA TRP A 104 8.30 7.02 -4.46
C TRP A 104 8.15 6.98 -5.98
N ALA A 105 7.41 6.00 -6.46
CA ALA A 105 7.03 5.87 -7.85
C ALA A 105 5.56 5.51 -7.93
N TRP A 106 4.94 5.83 -9.06
CA TRP A 106 3.58 5.43 -9.35
C TRP A 106 3.38 5.12 -10.82
N LEU A 107 2.41 4.24 -11.07
CA LEU A 107 1.99 3.77 -12.38
C LEU A 107 0.47 3.95 -12.48
N VAL A 108 0.03 4.59 -13.56
CA VAL A 108 -1.36 4.71 -13.95
C VAL A 108 -1.63 3.69 -15.05
N ALA A 109 -2.66 2.86 -14.82
CA ALA A 109 -3.15 1.86 -15.75
C ALA A 109 -4.69 1.95 -15.81
N GLY A 110 -5.22 2.66 -16.81
CA GLY A 110 -6.64 3.00 -16.87
C GLY A 110 -7.06 3.86 -15.66
N ARG A 111 -7.90 3.32 -14.78
CA ARG A 111 -8.33 3.99 -13.53
C ARG A 111 -7.58 3.52 -12.27
N ARG A 112 -6.63 2.62 -12.43
CA ARG A 112 -5.84 2.07 -11.32
C ARG A 112 -4.58 2.90 -11.14
N LEU A 113 -4.33 3.36 -9.92
CA LEU A 113 -3.13 4.05 -9.53
C LEU A 113 -2.34 3.15 -8.57
N LEU A 114 -1.18 2.69 -9.04
CA LEU A 114 -0.29 1.79 -8.30
C LEU A 114 0.87 2.63 -7.77
N ILE A 115 1.00 2.78 -6.45
CA ILE A 115 2.01 3.61 -5.80
C ILE A 115 2.98 2.70 -5.04
N TRP A 116 4.29 2.90 -5.18
CA TRP A 116 5.28 2.14 -4.41
C TRP A 116 6.52 2.94 -4.04
N LYS A 117 7.23 2.50 -3.00
CA LYS A 117 8.55 3.05 -2.64
C LYS A 117 9.63 2.21 -3.32
N TYR A 118 10.41 2.81 -4.21
CA TYR A 118 11.47 2.13 -4.97
C TYR A 118 12.87 2.35 -4.36
N ARG A 119 13.04 3.38 -3.54
CA ARG A 119 14.29 3.65 -2.80
C ARG A 119 14.03 3.48 -1.30
N LEU A 120 14.63 2.47 -0.68
CA LEU A 120 14.61 2.32 0.78
C LEU A 120 15.80 3.06 1.39
N GLU A 121 15.54 4.17 2.07
CA GLU A 121 16.58 4.82 2.88
C GLU A 121 16.66 4.14 4.26
N GLY A 122 17.70 3.33 4.47
CA GLY A 122 18.22 2.88 5.77
C GLY A 122 17.33 2.00 6.67
N SER A 123 16.01 1.97 6.49
CA SER A 123 15.09 1.29 7.40
C SER A 123 14.69 -0.09 6.87
N LYS A 124 15.23 -1.14 7.50
CA LYS A 124 14.85 -2.55 7.28
C LYS A 124 13.45 -2.90 7.81
N ARG A 125 12.65 -1.92 8.27
CA ARG A 125 11.33 -2.20 8.85
C ARG A 125 10.26 -2.34 7.77
N ILE A 126 9.93 -3.61 7.53
CA ILE A 126 8.63 -4.18 7.17
C ILE A 126 7.92 -3.50 5.98
N ALA A 127 8.12 -4.15 4.84
CA ALA A 127 7.39 -4.25 3.57
C ALA A 127 5.92 -3.78 3.45
N ASN A 128 5.18 -3.58 4.54
CA ASN A 128 3.71 -3.53 4.51
C ASN A 128 3.15 -2.17 4.04
N HIS A 129 3.95 -1.11 4.03
CA HIS A 129 3.54 0.25 3.60
C HIS A 129 4.14 0.66 2.25
N GLN A 130 4.82 -0.25 1.55
CA GLN A 130 5.63 0.11 0.39
C GLN A 130 4.90 0.03 -0.93
N PHE A 131 3.64 -0.42 -0.93
CA PHE A 131 2.80 -0.53 -2.11
C PHE A 131 1.34 -0.24 -1.77
N ARG A 132 0.67 0.56 -2.58
CA ARG A 132 -0.77 0.84 -2.49
C ARG A 132 -1.38 0.89 -3.87
N GLU A 133 -2.60 0.38 -3.97
CA GLU A 133 -3.46 0.59 -5.11
C GLU A 133 -4.56 1.58 -4.70
N LEU A 134 -4.79 2.59 -5.52
CA LEU A 134 -5.88 3.55 -5.38
C LEU A 134 -6.69 3.58 -6.67
N THR A 135 -7.93 4.03 -6.58
CA THR A 135 -8.78 4.26 -7.75
C THR A 135 -8.80 5.74 -8.10
N LEU A 136 -8.39 6.09 -9.31
CA LEU A 136 -8.42 7.46 -9.82
C LEU A 136 -9.86 8.00 -9.90
N PRO A 137 -10.04 9.34 -9.86
CA PRO A 137 -11.36 9.94 -10.08
C PRO A 137 -11.98 9.47 -11.41
N PRO A 138 -13.32 9.37 -11.50
CA PRO A 138 -13.99 9.10 -12.76
C PRO A 138 -13.53 10.07 -13.83
N SER A 139 -13.35 9.55 -15.05
CA SER A 139 -13.07 10.37 -16.21
C SER A 139 -13.42 9.61 -17.47
N ASP A 140 -13.92 10.33 -18.47
CA ASP A 140 -14.14 9.80 -19.81
C ASP A 140 -12.86 9.88 -20.67
N LEU A 141 -11.86 10.60 -20.19
CA LEU A 141 -10.53 10.73 -20.79
C LEU A 141 -9.49 9.88 -20.06
N ALA A 142 -8.45 9.47 -20.80
CA ALA A 142 -7.39 8.63 -20.25
C ALA A 142 -6.53 9.38 -19.22
N HIS A 143 -6.36 8.79 -18.05
CA HIS A 143 -5.52 9.33 -17.00
C HIS A 143 -4.04 9.25 -17.34
N ARG A 144 -3.27 10.21 -16.82
CA ARG A 144 -1.80 10.25 -16.98
C ARG A 144 -1.11 10.43 -15.63
N ALA A 145 0.02 9.75 -15.44
CA ALA A 145 0.78 9.80 -14.20
C ALA A 145 1.34 11.19 -13.87
N GLN A 146 1.44 12.09 -14.86
CA GLN A 146 1.83 13.49 -14.64
C GLN A 146 0.75 14.31 -13.91
N LEU A 147 -0.52 13.85 -13.93
CA LEU A 147 -1.63 14.48 -13.19
C LEU A 147 -1.79 13.91 -11.77
N VAL A 148 -0.81 13.12 -11.33
CA VAL A 148 -0.77 12.52 -10.00
C VAL A 148 0.48 13.02 -9.29
N SER A 149 0.35 13.35 -8.00
CA SER A 149 1.47 13.70 -7.14
C SER A 149 1.37 12.98 -5.81
N VAL A 150 2.45 12.27 -5.46
CA VAL A 150 2.61 11.57 -4.18
C VAL A 150 3.68 12.27 -3.37
N PHE A 151 3.36 12.63 -2.13
CA PHE A 151 4.25 13.38 -1.27
C PHE A 151 4.14 12.91 0.18
N SER A 152 5.23 13.03 0.93
CA SER A 152 5.30 12.68 2.34
C SER A 152 5.80 13.87 3.15
N GLN A 153 5.25 14.07 4.35
CA GLN A 153 5.68 15.15 5.25
C GLN A 153 7.01 14.85 5.98
N GLY A 154 7.48 13.60 5.94
CA GLY A 154 8.74 13.21 6.55
C GLY A 154 9.10 11.75 6.30
N GLU A 155 10.30 11.37 6.73
CA GLU A 155 10.77 9.98 6.65
C GLU A 155 9.92 9.06 7.53
N GLY A 156 9.52 7.92 6.96
CA GLY A 156 8.69 6.92 7.64
C GLY A 156 7.21 7.26 7.80
N GLN A 157 6.76 8.45 7.39
CA GLN A 157 5.33 8.76 7.31
C GLN A 157 4.69 8.07 6.10
N VAL A 158 3.42 7.72 6.24
CA VAL A 158 2.63 7.26 5.09
C VAL A 158 2.37 8.47 4.19
N PRO A 159 2.63 8.39 2.88
CA PRO A 159 2.48 9.54 2.02
C PRO A 159 1.00 9.88 1.80
N SER A 160 0.77 11.13 1.44
CA SER A 160 -0.47 11.63 0.87
C SER A 160 -0.38 11.58 -0.67
N CYS A 161 -1.53 11.63 -1.33
CA CYS A 161 -1.62 11.60 -2.78
C CYS A 161 -2.69 12.58 -3.25
N VAL A 162 -2.43 13.27 -4.37
CA VAL A 162 -3.45 13.99 -5.13
C VAL A 162 -3.45 13.46 -6.56
N ALA A 163 -4.63 13.26 -7.13
CA ALA A 163 -4.81 12.93 -8.53
C ALA A 163 -5.85 13.86 -9.14
N VAL A 164 -5.59 14.29 -10.37
CA VAL A 164 -6.49 15.15 -11.14
C VAL A 164 -6.89 14.39 -12.40
N SER A 165 -8.18 14.29 -12.69
CA SER A 165 -8.61 13.78 -13.99
C SER A 165 -8.29 14.79 -15.09
N PRO A 166 -8.13 14.35 -16.36
CA PRO A 166 -7.96 15.27 -17.47
C PRO A 166 -9.10 16.29 -17.62
N GLU A 167 -10.26 16.03 -17.03
CA GLU A 167 -11.45 16.87 -17.06
C GLU A 167 -11.58 17.81 -15.85
N GLY A 168 -10.68 17.72 -14.86
CA GLY A 168 -10.67 18.62 -13.69
C GLY A 168 -11.31 18.05 -12.42
N PHE A 169 -11.56 16.74 -12.33
CA PHE A 169 -11.93 16.12 -11.05
C PHE A 169 -10.68 15.90 -10.21
N VAL A 170 -10.60 16.59 -9.07
CA VAL A 170 -9.48 16.50 -8.14
C VAL A 170 -9.86 15.57 -6.99
N ARG A 171 -9.07 14.53 -6.77
CA ARG A 171 -9.18 13.63 -5.61
C ARG A 171 -7.93 13.68 -4.76
N PHE A 172 -8.08 13.94 -3.47
CA PHE A 172 -7.01 14.03 -2.50
C PHE A 172 -7.14 12.95 -1.42
N TRP A 173 -6.12 12.12 -1.27
CA TRP A 173 -5.95 11.16 -0.18
C TRP A 173 -4.97 11.71 0.85
N PRO A 174 -5.42 12.05 2.07
CA PRO A 174 -4.52 12.47 3.15
C PRO A 174 -3.52 11.38 3.53
N ASN A 175 -3.91 10.11 3.38
CA ASN A 175 -3.11 8.95 3.70
C ASN A 175 -3.45 7.80 2.73
N ILE A 176 -2.49 7.39 1.90
CA ILE A 176 -2.72 6.36 0.88
C ILE A 176 -2.97 4.95 1.45
N SER A 177 -2.81 4.73 2.76
CA SER A 177 -3.22 3.47 3.39
C SER A 177 -4.72 3.34 3.58
N HIS A 178 -5.47 4.43 3.42
CA HIS A 178 -6.92 4.44 3.53
C HIS A 178 -7.52 4.82 2.18
N GLU A 179 -7.64 3.85 1.28
CA GLU A 179 -8.10 4.07 -0.12
C GLU A 179 -9.47 4.77 -0.22
N GLY A 180 -10.38 4.48 0.72
CA GLY A 180 -11.71 5.08 0.79
C GLY A 180 -11.78 6.41 1.55
N SER A 181 -10.65 6.88 2.10
CA SER A 181 -10.56 8.16 2.78
C SER A 181 -9.95 9.19 1.83
N TYR A 182 -10.82 9.90 1.11
CA TYR A 182 -10.42 10.96 0.21
C TYR A 182 -11.40 12.14 0.27
N TYR A 183 -10.91 13.29 -0.19
CA TYR A 183 -11.70 14.46 -0.49
C TYR A 183 -11.76 14.62 -2.01
N GLU A 184 -12.91 15.03 -2.53
CA GLU A 184 -13.12 15.19 -3.97
C GLU A 184 -13.75 16.53 -4.28
N ILE A 185 -13.22 17.20 -5.29
CA ILE A 185 -13.68 18.51 -5.76
C ILE A 185 -13.68 18.49 -7.29
N SER A 186 -14.74 19.02 -7.90
CA SER A 186 -14.76 19.33 -9.33
C SER A 186 -14.23 20.75 -9.52
N THR A 187 -13.17 20.92 -10.31
CA THR A 187 -12.75 22.25 -10.73
C THR A 187 -13.53 22.64 -11.97
N ASP A 188 -14.33 23.70 -11.89
CA ASP A 188 -14.92 24.31 -13.07
C ASP A 188 -13.79 25.06 -13.80
N LEU A 189 -13.22 24.42 -14.82
CA LEU A 189 -12.21 25.07 -15.64
C LEU A 189 -12.93 26.02 -16.59
N GLN A 190 -13.12 27.28 -16.16
CA GLN A 190 -13.65 28.32 -17.05
C GLN A 190 -12.64 28.55 -18.18
N VAL A 191 -13.05 28.23 -19.41
CA VAL A 191 -12.28 28.44 -20.65
C VAL A 191 -12.42 29.88 -21.11
#